data_AF-A0A7C5C8Z9-F1
#
_entry.id   AF-A0A7C5C8Z9-F1
#
_cell.length_a   1.000
_cell.length_b   1.000
_cell.length_c   1.000
_cell.angle_alpha   90.00
_cell.angle_beta   90.00
_cell.angle_gamma   90.00
#
_symmetry.space_group_name_H-M   'P 1'
#
loop_
_entity.id
_entity.type
_entity.pdbx_description
1 polymer ?
#
loop_
_entity_poly.entity_id
_entity_poly.type
_entity_poly.pdbx_seq_one_letter_code
_entity_poly.pdbx_strand_id
1 'polypeptide(L)'
;MKRIVFFIILSFFTKFLTAQNIKQDIAEIKAQFKWINNQKDFQSVYFENDEFTDQIPSEGCELSVFYKNDTIYKIIQKDAVSYAVFTTEFYLKNNHVIFVYRKEENFRISPDDESDIKFKTKYEERVYFKN
;
A
#
# COMPACT_ATOMS: atom_id res chain seq x y z
N MET A 1 31.51 -9.83 41.89
CA MET A 1 31.45 -10.45 40.55
C MET A 1 30.10 -11.07 40.21
N LYS A 2 29.54 -12.00 41.01
CA LYS A 2 28.24 -12.67 40.71
C LYS A 2 27.05 -11.72 40.46
N ARG A 3 26.98 -10.56 41.15
CA ARG A 3 25.91 -9.56 40.96
C ARG A 3 26.03 -8.78 39.63
N ILE A 4 27.25 -8.54 39.14
CA ILE A 4 27.49 -7.81 37.88
C ILE A 4 27.10 -8.68 36.68
N VAL A 5 27.40 -9.98 36.74
CA VAL A 5 27.00 -10.96 35.71
C VAL A 5 25.47 -11.06 35.58
N PHE A 6 24.74 -11.00 36.70
CA PHE A 6 23.27 -11.01 36.70
C PHE A 6 22.66 -9.78 36.01
N PHE A 7 23.21 -8.58 36.25
CA PHE A 7 22.75 -7.35 35.59
C PHE A 7 23.04 -7.35 34.08
N ILE A 8 24.16 -7.91 33.64
CA ILE A 8 24.49 -8.02 32.22
C ILE A 8 23.49 -8.96 31.53
N ILE A 9 23.20 -10.13 32.12
CA ILE A 9 22.22 -11.08 31.58
C ILE A 9 20.82 -10.45 31.50
N LEU A 10 20.38 -9.70 32.51
CA LEU A 10 19.07 -9.03 32.52
C LEU A 10 18.95 -7.97 31.42
N SER A 11 20.04 -7.27 31.09
CA SER A 11 20.05 -6.25 30.02
C SER A 11 19.92 -6.82 28.60
N PHE A 12 20.27 -8.11 28.39
CA PHE A 12 20.09 -8.77 27.10
C PHE A 12 18.65 -9.26 26.87
N PHE A 13 17.88 -9.54 27.92
CA PHE A 13 16.49 -10.02 27.80
C PHE A 13 15.50 -8.93 27.35
N THR A 14 15.73 -7.65 27.67
CA THR A 14 14.79 -6.57 27.30
C THR A 14 14.74 -6.29 25.81
N LYS A 15 15.79 -6.64 25.05
CA LYS A 15 15.85 -6.45 23.59
C LYS A 15 14.97 -7.43 22.81
N PHE A 16 14.58 -8.57 23.40
CA PHE A 16 13.73 -9.56 22.73
C PHE A 16 12.24 -9.20 22.72
N LEU A 17 11.80 -8.29 23.60
CA LEU A 17 10.38 -7.90 23.71
C LEU A 17 9.93 -7.00 22.56
N THR A 18 10.82 -6.17 22.00
CA THR A 18 10.44 -5.20 20.95
C THR A 18 10.25 -5.85 19.58
N ALA A 19 10.97 -6.95 19.29
CA ALA A 19 10.86 -7.68 18.02
C ALA A 19 9.56 -8.50 17.87
N GLN A 20 8.94 -8.90 18.99
CA GLN A 20 7.66 -9.61 18.98
C GLN A 20 6.53 -8.69 18.49
N ASN A 21 6.52 -7.44 18.95
CA ASN A 21 5.49 -6.47 18.59
C ASN A 21 5.47 -6.16 17.09
N ILE A 22 6.62 -5.99 16.44
CA ILE A 22 6.66 -5.67 15.00
C ILE A 22 6.06 -6.80 14.14
N LYS A 23 6.36 -8.06 14.47
CA LYS A 23 5.81 -9.20 13.73
C LYS A 23 4.30 -9.29 13.88
N GLN A 24 3.80 -9.04 15.08
CA GLN A 24 2.37 -8.99 15.35
C GLN A 24 1.71 -7.83 14.60
N ASP A 25 2.27 -6.62 14.65
CA ASP A 25 1.76 -5.45 13.94
C ASP A 25 1.65 -5.72 12.43
N ILE A 26 2.68 -6.29 11.81
CA ILE A 26 2.67 -6.67 10.38
C ILE A 26 1.60 -7.74 10.10
N ALA A 27 1.42 -8.71 10.99
CA ALA A 27 0.40 -9.75 10.82
C ALA A 27 -1.02 -9.17 10.87
N GLU A 28 -1.27 -8.24 11.80
CA GLU A 28 -2.55 -7.51 11.90
C GLU A 28 -2.82 -6.67 10.65
N ILE A 29 -1.81 -5.94 10.15
CA ILE A 29 -1.93 -5.17 8.92
C ILE A 29 -2.23 -6.07 7.71
N LYS A 30 -1.56 -7.23 7.60
CA LYS A 30 -1.84 -8.20 6.53
C LYS A 30 -3.25 -8.77 6.61
N ALA A 31 -3.75 -9.04 7.82
CA ALA A 31 -5.12 -9.48 8.03
C ALA A 31 -6.12 -8.39 7.59
N GLN A 32 -5.87 -7.13 7.95
CA GLN A 32 -6.69 -6.00 7.53
C GLN A 32 -6.66 -5.80 6.01
N PHE A 33 -5.49 -5.84 5.39
CA PHE A 33 -5.33 -5.78 3.93
C PHE A 33 -6.16 -6.87 3.22
N LYS A 34 -6.07 -8.12 3.71
CA LYS A 34 -6.83 -9.23 3.15
C LYS A 34 -8.34 -9.04 3.35
N TRP A 35 -8.76 -8.57 4.53
CA TRP A 35 -10.17 -8.32 4.82
C TRP A 35 -10.73 -7.23 3.90
N ILE A 36 -10.04 -6.09 3.76
CA ILE A 36 -10.43 -4.96 2.88
C ILE A 36 -10.60 -5.44 1.43
N ASN A 37 -9.62 -6.14 0.86
CA ASN A 37 -9.69 -6.58 -0.55
C ASN A 37 -10.73 -7.69 -0.81
N ASN A 38 -11.22 -8.36 0.24
CA ASN A 38 -12.27 -9.37 0.12
C ASN A 38 -13.68 -8.80 0.35
N GLN A 39 -13.83 -7.53 0.76
CA GLN A 39 -15.14 -6.91 0.91
C GLN A 39 -15.76 -6.65 -0.46
N LYS A 40 -17.04 -7.02 -0.61
CA LYS A 40 -17.82 -6.81 -1.84
C LYS A 40 -18.86 -5.71 -1.70
N ASP A 41 -19.04 -5.19 -0.50
CA ASP A 41 -20.10 -4.26 -0.11
C ASP A 41 -19.58 -2.85 0.18
N PHE A 42 -18.33 -2.56 -0.19
CA PHE A 42 -17.85 -1.19 -0.21
C PHE A 42 -18.52 -0.40 -1.33
N GLN A 43 -18.89 0.83 -0.99
CA GLN A 43 -19.21 1.85 -1.99
C GLN A 43 -17.91 2.42 -2.53
N SER A 44 -17.94 2.93 -3.76
CA SER A 44 -16.78 3.55 -4.39
C SER A 44 -17.15 4.86 -5.06
N VAL A 45 -16.30 5.87 -4.89
CA VAL A 45 -16.29 7.07 -5.75
C VAL A 45 -15.04 7.02 -6.62
N TYR A 46 -15.16 7.53 -7.84
CA TYR A 46 -14.12 7.57 -8.84
C TYR A 46 -13.95 9.00 -9.35
N PHE A 47 -12.71 9.42 -9.52
CA PHE A 47 -12.33 10.74 -10.03
C PHE A 47 -11.25 10.60 -11.11
N GLU A 48 -11.29 11.45 -12.12
CA GLU A 48 -10.28 11.53 -13.19
C GLU A 48 -9.62 12.90 -13.24
N ASN A 49 -8.32 12.94 -13.55
CA ASN A 49 -7.59 14.15 -13.93
C ASN A 49 -7.86 15.35 -13.00
N ASP A 50 -8.47 16.40 -13.55
CA ASP A 50 -8.74 17.69 -12.91
C ASP A 50 -9.82 17.63 -11.81
N GLU A 51 -10.55 16.53 -11.68
CA GLU A 51 -11.52 16.35 -10.61
C GLU A 51 -10.87 16.23 -9.22
N PHE A 52 -9.57 15.89 -9.15
CA PHE A 52 -8.87 15.72 -7.88
C PHE A 52 -7.42 16.26 -7.84
N THR A 53 -6.84 16.63 -8.98
CA THR A 53 -5.46 17.15 -9.02
C THR A 53 -5.26 18.17 -10.15
N ASP A 54 -4.48 19.22 -9.87
CA ASP A 54 -4.02 20.17 -10.89
C ASP A 54 -2.77 19.65 -11.65
N GLN A 55 -2.17 18.55 -11.18
CA GLN A 55 -0.99 17.94 -11.75
C GLN A 55 -1.36 16.65 -12.49
N ILE A 56 -1.65 16.77 -13.78
CA ILE A 56 -2.08 15.66 -14.62
C ILE A 56 -0.86 15.07 -15.33
N PRO A 57 -0.56 13.77 -15.16
CA PRO A 57 0.47 13.05 -15.92
C PRO A 57 0.20 13.07 -17.43
N SER A 58 1.21 12.72 -18.24
CA SER A 58 1.09 12.82 -19.70
C SER A 58 -0.05 12.00 -20.30
N GLU A 59 -0.39 10.86 -19.69
CA GLU A 59 -1.50 9.99 -20.13
C GLU A 59 -2.68 10.00 -19.14
N GLY A 60 -2.71 10.97 -18.22
CA GLY A 60 -3.79 11.14 -17.25
C GLY A 60 -3.58 10.43 -15.90
N CYS A 61 -4.54 10.64 -15.00
CA CYS A 61 -4.56 10.01 -13.68
C CYS A 61 -5.98 9.72 -13.19
N GLU A 62 -6.10 8.70 -12.33
CA GLU A 62 -7.35 8.21 -11.78
C GLU A 62 -7.24 8.09 -10.25
N LEU A 63 -8.32 8.38 -9.53
CA LEU A 63 -8.44 8.15 -8.09
C LEU A 63 -9.74 7.40 -7.78
N SER A 64 -9.62 6.24 -7.14
CA SER A 64 -10.76 5.48 -6.62
C SER A 64 -10.74 5.45 -5.09
N VAL A 65 -11.84 5.79 -4.45
CA VAL A 65 -12.00 5.77 -2.99
C VAL A 65 -13.06 4.76 -2.60
N PHE A 66 -12.70 3.77 -1.78
CA PHE A 66 -13.60 2.72 -1.29
C PHE A 66 -13.93 2.96 0.18
N TYR A 67 -15.22 3.01 0.47
CA TYR A 67 -15.74 3.39 1.79
C TYR A 67 -17.01 2.61 2.16
N LYS A 68 -17.32 2.60 3.46
CA LYS A 68 -18.56 2.03 4.00
C LYS A 68 -18.92 2.77 5.29
N ASN A 69 -20.19 3.15 5.44
CA ASN A 69 -20.69 3.92 6.59
C ASN A 69 -19.78 5.14 6.89
N ASP A 70 -19.52 5.95 5.87
CA ASP A 70 -18.66 7.15 5.93
C ASP A 70 -17.20 6.91 6.37
N THR A 71 -16.77 5.65 6.43
CA THR A 71 -15.40 5.26 6.75
C THR A 71 -14.66 4.83 5.49
N ILE A 72 -13.54 5.49 5.19
CA ILE A 72 -12.67 5.13 4.06
C ILE A 72 -11.75 3.97 4.47
N TYR A 73 -11.69 2.94 3.63
CA TYR A 73 -10.86 1.76 3.85
C TYR A 73 -9.72 1.62 2.85
N LYS A 74 -9.95 2.06 1.60
CA LYS A 74 -8.95 1.95 0.53
C LYS A 74 -9.01 3.15 -0.39
N ILE A 75 -7.86 3.63 -0.80
CA ILE A 75 -7.71 4.61 -1.87
C ILE A 75 -6.75 4.02 -2.91
N ILE A 76 -7.10 4.10 -4.18
CA ILE A 76 -6.24 3.68 -5.30
C ILE A 76 -6.01 4.90 -6.16
N GLN A 77 -4.76 5.32 -6.29
CA GLN A 77 -4.35 6.30 -7.28
C GLN A 77 -3.60 5.59 -8.40
N LYS A 78 -3.91 5.94 -9.64
CA LYS A 78 -3.15 5.53 -10.82
C LYS A 78 -2.69 6.76 -11.59
N ASP A 79 -1.41 6.80 -11.88
CA ASP A 79 -0.82 7.83 -12.74
C ASP A 79 -0.26 7.14 -13.99
N ALA A 80 -0.76 7.51 -15.16
CA ALA A 80 -0.34 6.93 -16.43
C ALA A 80 0.63 7.87 -17.16
N VAL A 81 1.72 7.29 -17.64
CA VAL A 81 2.67 7.94 -18.54
C VAL A 81 2.90 7.07 -19.77
N SER A 82 3.55 7.61 -20.79
CA SER A 82 3.69 6.99 -22.12
C SER A 82 4.27 5.57 -22.15
N TYR A 83 4.92 5.10 -21.08
CA TYR A 83 5.54 3.77 -21.00
C TYR A 83 5.18 2.97 -19.75
N ALA A 84 4.43 3.54 -18.81
CA ALA A 84 4.14 2.89 -17.53
C ALA A 84 2.87 3.41 -16.86
N VAL A 85 2.30 2.58 -16.01
CA VAL A 85 1.27 2.96 -15.04
C VAL A 85 1.85 2.81 -13.64
N PHE A 86 1.81 3.88 -12.86
CA PHE A 86 2.15 3.87 -11.44
C PHE A 86 0.87 3.74 -10.64
N THR A 87 0.73 2.65 -9.88
CA THR A 87 -0.40 2.44 -8.97
C THR A 87 0.07 2.59 -7.53
N THR A 88 -0.60 3.45 -6.77
CA THR A 88 -0.44 3.55 -5.31
C THR A 88 -1.76 3.21 -4.62
N GLU A 89 -1.75 2.16 -3.80
CA GLU A 89 -2.89 1.73 -3.00
C GLU A 89 -2.64 2.05 -1.53
N PHE A 90 -3.49 2.89 -0.94
CA PHE A 90 -3.49 3.21 0.47
C PHE A 90 -4.56 2.40 1.18
N TYR A 91 -4.19 1.75 2.27
CA TYR A 91 -5.09 0.99 3.13
C TYR A 91 -5.19 1.65 4.49
N LEU A 92 -6.42 1.89 4.93
CA LEU A 92 -6.72 2.66 6.12
C LEU A 92 -7.41 1.82 7.18
N LYS A 93 -7.13 2.15 8.45
CA LYS A 93 -7.83 1.65 9.62
C LYS A 93 -8.01 2.82 10.58
N ASN A 94 -9.24 3.06 11.02
CA ASN A 94 -9.60 4.19 11.89
C ASN A 94 -9.12 5.54 11.32
N ASN A 95 -9.29 5.76 10.02
CA ASN A 95 -8.87 6.96 9.30
C ASN A 95 -7.35 7.22 9.26
N HIS A 96 -6.53 6.25 9.67
CA HIS A 96 -5.08 6.31 9.54
C HIS A 96 -4.58 5.31 8.50
N VAL A 97 -3.61 5.71 7.68
CA VAL A 97 -2.93 4.82 6.73
C VAL A 97 -2.10 3.80 7.52
N ILE A 98 -2.37 2.52 7.31
CA ILE A 98 -1.64 1.41 7.95
C ILE A 98 -0.74 0.65 6.97
N PHE A 99 -1.04 0.74 5.67
CA PHE A 99 -0.30 0.04 4.63
C PHE A 99 -0.39 0.78 3.29
N VAL A 100 0.74 0.87 2.60
CA VAL A 100 0.82 1.39 1.24
C VAL A 100 1.46 0.34 0.35
N TYR A 101 0.79 0.04 -0.76
CA TYR A 101 1.31 -0.80 -1.82
C TYR A 101 1.56 0.05 -3.06
N ARG A 102 2.78 0.05 -3.58
CA ARG A 102 3.13 0.76 -4.82
C ARG A 102 3.55 -0.23 -5.88
N LYS A 103 3.16 0.02 -7.12
CA LYS A 103 3.50 -0.81 -8.27
C LYS A 103 3.77 0.05 -9.50
N GLU A 104 4.86 -0.22 -10.21
CA GLU A 104 5.13 0.31 -11.55
C GLU A 104 4.95 -0.83 -12.55
N GLU A 105 4.00 -0.66 -13.47
CA GLU A 105 3.78 -1.59 -14.57
C GLU A 105 4.16 -0.92 -15.88
N ASN A 106 5.29 -1.34 -16.45
CA ASN A 106 5.67 -0.91 -17.77
C ASN A 106 4.81 -1.63 -18.79
N PHE A 107 4.34 -0.91 -19.79
CA PHE A 107 3.70 -1.51 -20.93
C PHE A 107 4.52 -1.28 -22.20
N ARG A 108 4.44 -2.24 -23.10
CA ARG A 108 4.93 -2.09 -24.47
C ARG A 108 3.81 -2.46 -25.40
N ILE A 109 3.62 -1.61 -26.39
CA ILE A 109 2.76 -1.87 -27.53
C ILE A 109 3.54 -2.75 -28.49
N SER A 110 2.95 -3.85 -28.92
CA SER A 110 3.58 -4.71 -29.93
C SER A 110 3.72 -3.94 -31.25
N PRO A 111 4.87 -3.98 -31.94
CA PRO A 111 5.02 -3.34 -33.24
C PRO A 111 4.09 -3.93 -34.32
N ASP A 112 3.60 -5.16 -34.12
CA ASP A 112 2.76 -5.88 -35.08
C ASP A 112 1.26 -5.71 -34.82
N ASP A 113 0.87 -5.31 -33.61
CA ASP A 113 -0.52 -5.15 -33.18
C ASP A 113 -0.62 -4.14 -32.03
N GLU A 114 -1.14 -2.95 -32.32
CA GLU A 114 -1.30 -1.89 -31.32
C GLU A 114 -2.30 -2.25 -30.21
N SER A 115 -3.14 -3.27 -30.41
CA SER A 115 -4.08 -3.76 -29.40
C SER A 115 -3.45 -4.75 -28.40
N ASP A 116 -2.27 -5.30 -28.70
CA ASP A 116 -1.53 -6.21 -27.79
C ASP A 116 -0.63 -5.40 -26.83
N ILE A 117 -1.23 -4.93 -25.74
CA ILE A 117 -0.52 -4.23 -24.66
C ILE A 117 -0.06 -5.23 -23.61
N LYS A 118 1.25 -5.42 -23.49
CA LYS A 118 1.85 -6.30 -22.48
C LYS A 118 2.38 -5.52 -21.29
N PHE A 119 1.74 -5.71 -20.14
CA PHE A 119 2.18 -5.16 -18.86
C PHE A 119 3.24 -6.06 -18.21
N LYS A 120 4.30 -5.43 -17.70
CA LYS A 120 5.34 -6.07 -16.91
C LYS A 120 5.60 -5.25 -15.66
N THR A 121 5.40 -5.85 -14.49
CA THR A 121 5.78 -5.26 -13.22
C THR A 121 7.30 -5.04 -13.19
N LYS A 122 7.71 -3.79 -13.05
CA LYS A 122 9.11 -3.39 -12.92
C LYS A 122 9.50 -3.10 -11.48
N TYR A 123 8.54 -2.62 -10.69
CA TYR A 123 8.76 -2.26 -9.29
C TYR A 123 7.54 -2.60 -8.45
N GLU A 124 7.79 -3.08 -7.23
CA GLU A 124 6.80 -3.23 -6.17
C GLU A 124 7.37 -2.75 -4.84
N GLU A 125 6.57 -2.03 -4.08
CA GLU A 125 6.90 -1.61 -2.72
C GLU A 125 5.76 -1.92 -1.76
N ARG A 126 6.12 -2.34 -0.54
CA ARG A 126 5.19 -2.62 0.55
C ARG A 126 5.66 -1.84 1.78
N VAL A 127 4.94 -0.78 2.14
CA VAL A 127 5.27 0.08 3.27
C VAL A 127 4.23 -0.12 4.38
N TYR A 128 4.69 -0.46 5.58
CA TYR A 128 3.85 -0.74 6.74
C TYR A 128 3.99 0.40 7.74
N PHE A 129 2.86 0.92 8.24
CA PHE A 129 2.83 2.03 9.19
C PHE A 129 2.34 1.53 10.55
N LYS A 130 3.06 1.94 11.60
CA LYS A 130 2.64 1.79 12.99
C LYS A 130 2.23 3.17 13.48
N ASN A 131 0.94 3.36 13.73
CA ASN A 131 0.36 4.59 14.24
C ASN A 131 0.02 4.45 15.72
#